data_AF-A0A970GBG4-F1
#
_entry.id   AF-A0A970GBG4-F1
#
_cell.length_a   1.000
_cell.length_b   1.000
_cell.length_c   1.000
_cell.angle_alpha   90.00
_cell.angle_beta   90.00
_cell.angle_gamma   90.00
#
_symmetry.space_group_name_H-M   'P 1'
#
loop_
_entity.id
_entity.type
_entity.pdbx_description
1 polymer ?
#
loop_
_entity_poly.entity_id
_entity_poly.type
_entity_poly.pdbx_seq_one_letter_code
_entity_poly.pdbx_strand_id
1 'polypeptide(L)'
;MPKAKKFLIFVLILLLINTGFFLAWYAFGLRNYCKNYLARYLGKLTKGEVTIDELHISDRQLLAQGITYTSADSSIAVKVHRLSVQYNLTRYLFSGFKTSKLISDIEIYKPTVHYSYFYKPKPPKAKKPLVLPDFAHYFKRLQLTEGTAVISAEIPVKIIQEGYLSISDSFQGINLTAINKSTSDVTLNALSAKGGKLTAKGLLDKGRLAKVDAEIASFRPLSVSHPDLQNLQTEISLVASLMQDTLKAPLKYKAEAQIWGTETLFAGNYPVLIPYLWVKTDGRNLNLSLSHSNFGSSEMEGEVRISNLDQKMKFDYATATANIDLSMFHKELQGYVVVQAKGYGNIDKPELELNVTSTQAKYQKYAFRNLNLTGSYNN
;
A
#
# COMPACT_ATOMS: atom_id res chain seq x y z
N MET A 1 41.70 59.51 16.86
CA MET A 1 40.28 59.09 16.74
C MET A 1 39.83 58.72 15.30
N PRO A 2 40.26 57.59 14.69
CA PRO A 2 39.75 57.20 13.35
C PRO A 2 38.96 55.88 13.31
N LYS A 3 39.12 54.98 14.29
CA LYS A 3 38.51 53.64 14.28
C LYS A 3 37.01 53.66 14.64
N ALA A 4 36.60 54.56 15.53
CA ALA A 4 35.20 54.68 15.98
C ALA A 4 34.23 55.16 14.89
N LYS A 5 34.64 56.11 14.03
CA LYS A 5 33.81 56.59 12.90
C LYS A 5 33.61 55.50 11.83
N LYS A 6 34.65 54.72 11.51
CA LYS A 6 34.54 53.60 10.55
C LYS A 6 33.64 52.48 11.09
N PHE A 7 33.74 52.19 12.39
CA PHE A 7 32.84 51.25 13.06
C PHE A 7 31.39 51.75 13.06
N LEU A 8 31.15 53.02 13.35
CA LEU A 8 29.81 53.62 13.29
C LEU A 8 29.20 53.54 11.89
N ILE A 9 29.97 53.87 10.84
CA ILE A 9 29.53 53.76 9.44
C ILE A 9 29.17 52.30 9.10
N PHE A 10 29.99 51.35 9.52
CA PHE A 10 29.72 49.93 9.31
C PHE A 10 28.43 49.47 10.02
N VAL A 11 28.23 49.87 11.28
CA VAL A 11 27.00 49.59 12.03
C VAL A 11 25.78 50.22 11.35
N LEU A 12 25.90 51.44 10.83
CA LEU A 12 24.81 52.15 10.16
C LEU A 12 24.45 51.53 8.81
N ILE A 13 25.44 51.04 8.06
CA ILE A 13 25.22 50.24 6.84
C ILE A 13 24.48 48.93 7.18
N LEU A 14 24.91 48.21 8.21
CA LEU A 14 24.24 46.99 8.68
C LEU A 14 22.79 47.28 9.10
N LEU A 15 22.56 48.39 9.80
CA LEU A 15 21.22 48.81 10.21
C LEU A 15 20.33 49.13 9.00
N LEU A 16 20.85 49.85 8.00
CA LEU A 16 20.13 50.15 6.76
C LEU A 16 19.80 48.88 5.98
N ILE A 17 20.73 47.94 5.88
CA ILE A 17 20.50 46.64 5.23
C ILE A 17 19.41 45.87 5.97
N ASN A 18 19.50 45.77 7.30
CA ASN A 18 18.50 45.07 8.11
C ASN A 18 17.12 45.74 8.03
N THR A 19 17.06 47.07 8.10
CA THR A 19 15.81 47.84 8.01
C THR A 19 15.20 47.72 6.62
N GLY A 20 16.03 47.84 5.57
CA GLY A 20 15.61 47.65 4.19
C GLY A 20 15.08 46.24 3.94
N PHE A 21 15.74 45.21 4.47
CA PHE A 21 15.25 43.83 4.42
C PHE A 21 13.93 43.68 5.18
N PHE A 22 13.82 44.24 6.38
CA PHE A 22 12.58 44.18 7.18
C PHE A 22 11.41 44.82 6.43
N LEU A 23 11.60 46.03 5.89
CA LEU A 23 10.59 46.71 5.08
C LEU A 23 10.26 45.92 3.80
N ALA A 24 11.26 45.40 3.09
CA ALA A 24 11.02 44.59 1.90
C ALA A 24 10.22 43.32 2.23
N TRP A 25 10.60 42.63 3.30
CA TRP A 25 10.00 41.36 3.73
C TRP A 25 8.56 41.52 4.23
N TYR A 26 8.32 42.51 5.09
CA TYR A 26 7.02 42.69 5.77
C TYR A 26 6.13 43.76 5.13
N ALA A 27 6.67 44.90 4.68
CA ALA A 27 5.87 46.01 4.16
C ALA A 27 5.65 45.95 2.64
N PHE A 28 6.67 45.55 1.86
CA PHE A 28 6.59 45.50 0.39
C PHE A 28 6.27 44.11 -0.18
N GLY A 29 5.87 43.16 0.68
CA GLY A 29 5.33 41.87 0.24
C GLY A 29 6.33 40.87 -0.34
N LEU A 30 7.64 41.05 -0.13
CA LEU A 30 8.67 40.10 -0.59
C LEU A 30 8.42 38.68 -0.03
N ARG A 31 7.89 38.58 1.20
CA ARG A 31 7.43 37.31 1.78
C ARG A 31 6.42 36.58 0.88
N ASN A 32 5.40 37.30 0.39
CA ASN A 32 4.37 36.74 -0.49
C ASN A 32 4.96 36.35 -1.85
N TYR A 33 5.88 37.15 -2.39
CA TYR A 33 6.60 36.83 -3.62
C TYR A 33 7.40 35.53 -3.47
N CYS A 34 8.22 35.39 -2.42
CA CYS A 34 8.98 34.18 -2.14
C CYS A 34 8.09 32.96 -1.92
N LYS A 35 7.00 33.11 -1.15
CA LYS A 35 6.00 32.06 -0.91
C LYS A 35 5.40 31.53 -2.22
N ASN A 36 4.93 32.44 -3.07
CA ASN A 36 4.31 32.10 -4.35
C ASN A 36 5.32 31.52 -5.34
N TYR A 37 6.56 32.01 -5.32
CA TYR A 37 7.65 31.45 -6.13
C TYR A 37 7.95 30.00 -5.74
N LEU A 38 8.11 29.72 -4.43
CA LEU A 38 8.32 28.37 -3.92
C LEU A 38 7.16 27.43 -4.26
N ALA A 39 5.92 27.87 -4.04
CA ALA A 39 4.73 27.09 -4.36
C ALA A 39 4.66 26.74 -5.86
N ARG A 40 4.90 27.71 -6.75
CA ARG A 40 4.96 27.48 -8.21
C ARG A 40 6.09 26.53 -8.60
N TYR A 41 7.25 26.65 -7.98
CA TYR A 41 8.38 25.77 -8.25
C TYR A 41 8.08 24.33 -7.84
N LEU A 42 7.52 24.13 -6.64
CA LEU A 42 7.07 22.82 -6.17
C LEU A 42 5.98 22.24 -7.09
N GLY A 43 4.97 23.02 -7.46
CA GLY A 43 3.92 22.58 -8.38
C GLY A 43 4.44 22.15 -9.75
N LYS A 44 5.44 22.86 -10.30
CA LYS A 44 6.11 22.44 -11.54
C LYS A 44 6.86 21.11 -11.37
N LEU A 45 7.57 20.93 -10.26
CA LEU A 45 8.32 19.70 -9.97
C LEU A 45 7.41 18.48 -9.78
N THR A 46 6.29 18.67 -9.09
CA THR A 46 5.34 17.59 -8.77
C THR A 46 4.27 17.40 -9.85
N LYS A 47 4.21 18.28 -10.85
CA LYS A 47 3.15 18.33 -11.87
C LYS A 47 1.76 18.43 -11.24
N GLY A 48 1.59 19.38 -10.34
CA GLY A 48 0.32 19.66 -9.68
C GLY A 48 0.24 21.10 -9.18
N GLU A 49 -0.86 21.41 -8.51
CA GLU A 49 -1.05 22.70 -7.86
C GLU A 49 -0.56 22.61 -6.42
N VAL A 50 0.20 23.61 -5.97
CA VAL A 50 0.68 23.72 -4.60
C VAL A 50 0.32 25.11 -4.09
N THR A 51 -0.25 25.17 -2.89
CA THR A 51 -0.43 26.42 -2.15
C THR A 51 0.24 26.33 -0.79
N ILE A 52 0.63 27.50 -0.26
CA ILE A 52 1.17 27.65 1.09
C ILE A 52 0.48 28.88 1.67
N ASP A 53 -0.23 28.72 2.76
CA ASP A 53 -0.94 29.83 3.40
C ASP A 53 0.07 30.78 4.04
N GLU A 54 0.93 30.24 4.92
CA GLU A 54 1.95 31.00 5.61
C GLU A 54 3.33 30.37 5.47
N LEU A 55 4.33 31.22 5.26
CA LEU A 55 5.74 30.84 5.23
C LEU A 55 6.54 31.75 6.15
N HIS A 56 7.29 31.17 7.07
CA HIS A 56 8.24 31.85 7.94
C HIS A 56 9.63 31.25 7.73
N ILE A 57 10.62 32.11 7.54
CA ILE A 57 12.01 31.72 7.37
C ILE A 57 12.82 32.50 8.41
N SER A 58 13.72 31.80 9.08
CA SER A 58 14.65 32.36 10.07
C SER A 58 16.07 31.85 9.82
N ASP A 59 17.03 32.18 10.68
CA ASP A 59 18.40 31.72 10.49
C ASP A 59 18.58 30.20 10.71
N ARG A 60 17.62 29.54 11.38
CA ARG A 60 17.73 28.13 11.81
C ARG A 60 16.56 27.25 11.44
N GLN A 61 15.43 27.82 11.04
CA GLN A 61 14.22 27.07 10.72
C GLN A 61 13.40 27.74 9.62
N LEU A 62 12.78 26.88 8.79
CA LEU A 62 11.70 27.22 7.89
C LEU A 62 10.43 26.56 8.44
N LEU A 63 9.37 27.36 8.59
CA LEU A 63 8.05 26.93 9.01
C LEU A 63 7.05 27.28 7.90
N ALA A 64 6.31 26.29 7.43
CA ALA A 64 5.25 26.47 6.47
C ALA A 64 3.94 25.90 7.04
N GLN A 65 2.85 26.67 6.92
CA GLN A 65 1.52 26.28 7.40
C GLN A 65 0.52 26.27 6.26
N GLY A 66 -0.48 25.37 6.37
CA GLY A 66 -1.54 25.27 5.38
C GLY A 66 -1.00 24.94 3.99
N ILE A 67 -0.09 23.97 3.90
CA ILE A 67 0.40 23.51 2.59
C ILE A 67 -0.69 22.63 1.99
N THR A 68 -1.11 22.95 0.77
CA THR A 68 -1.97 22.07 -0.01
C THR A 68 -1.27 21.65 -1.28
N TYR A 69 -1.52 20.42 -1.72
CA TYR A 69 -1.08 19.90 -3.00
C TYR A 69 -2.20 19.09 -3.62
N THR A 70 -2.45 19.30 -4.91
CA THR A 70 -3.36 18.49 -5.71
C THR A 70 -2.66 18.08 -7.00
N SER A 71 -2.64 16.78 -7.30
CA SER A 71 -2.08 16.29 -8.56
C SER A 71 -2.90 16.79 -9.75
N ALA A 72 -2.29 16.92 -10.93
CA ALA A 72 -2.99 17.39 -12.13
C ALA A 72 -4.21 16.51 -12.53
N ASP A 73 -4.20 15.23 -12.17
CA ASP A 73 -5.30 14.30 -12.41
C ASP A 73 -6.25 14.13 -11.22
N SER A 74 -6.07 14.94 -10.16
CA SER A 74 -6.84 14.89 -8.90
C SER A 74 -6.82 13.54 -8.17
N SER A 75 -5.95 12.60 -8.56
CA SER A 75 -5.81 11.30 -7.90
C SER A 75 -5.16 11.40 -6.52
N ILE A 76 -4.40 12.46 -6.27
CA ILE A 76 -3.71 12.72 -5.01
C ILE A 76 -4.02 14.13 -4.56
N ALA A 77 -4.55 14.25 -3.34
CA ALA A 77 -4.63 15.52 -2.63
C ALA A 77 -3.95 15.39 -1.28
N VAL A 78 -3.10 16.36 -0.93
CA VAL A 78 -2.37 16.39 0.34
C VAL A 78 -2.58 17.74 1.00
N LYS A 79 -2.96 17.72 2.27
CA LYS A 79 -3.04 18.91 3.12
C LYS A 79 -2.13 18.71 4.32
N VAL A 80 -1.14 19.57 4.48
CA VAL A 80 -0.25 19.55 5.65
C VAL A 80 -0.58 20.75 6.51
N HIS A 81 -0.95 20.50 7.76
CA HIS A 81 -1.26 21.58 8.69
C HIS A 81 0.00 22.41 8.99
N ARG A 82 1.11 21.74 9.34
CA ARG A 82 2.39 22.39 9.61
C ARG A 82 3.56 21.54 9.15
N LEU A 83 4.50 22.17 8.46
CA LEU A 83 5.82 21.65 8.10
C LEU A 83 6.88 22.52 8.78
N SER A 84 7.81 21.88 9.48
CA SER A 84 8.98 22.52 10.07
C SER A 84 10.24 21.86 9.54
N VAL A 85 11.19 22.67 9.07
CA VAL A 85 12.50 22.22 8.60
C VAL A 85 13.56 22.99 9.35
N GLN A 86 14.30 22.30 10.22
CA GLN A 86 15.44 22.87 10.92
C GLN A 86 16.70 22.70 10.09
N TYR A 87 17.48 23.76 10.00
CA TYR A 87 18.75 23.77 9.28
C TYR A 87 19.83 24.56 10.01
N ASN A 88 21.08 24.30 9.63
CA ASN A 88 22.24 24.97 10.20
C ASN A 88 23.14 25.55 9.08
N LEU A 89 22.83 26.78 8.68
CA LEU A 89 23.56 27.49 7.62
C LEU A 89 25.03 27.71 7.99
N THR A 90 25.31 28.05 9.26
CA THR A 90 26.68 28.27 9.75
C THR A 90 27.51 26.99 9.59
N ARG A 91 27.00 25.85 10.06
CA ARG A 91 27.67 24.55 9.92
C ARG A 91 27.80 24.14 8.46
N TYR A 92 26.80 24.42 7.63
CA TYR A 92 26.84 24.17 6.20
C TYR A 92 27.99 24.94 5.52
N LEU A 93 28.09 26.24 5.74
CA LEU A 93 29.15 27.11 5.20
C LEU A 93 30.54 26.63 5.65
N PHE A 94 30.75 26.44 6.96
CA PHE A 94 32.05 25.99 7.50
C PHE A 94 32.41 24.54 7.18
N SER A 95 31.45 23.73 6.73
CA SER A 95 31.71 22.34 6.31
C SER A 95 32.20 22.22 4.86
N GLY A 96 32.35 23.34 4.15
CA GLY A 96 32.59 23.35 2.70
C GLY A 96 31.34 23.00 1.90
N PHE A 97 30.18 23.53 2.31
CA PHE A 97 28.90 23.36 1.61
C PHE A 97 28.42 21.89 1.49
N LYS A 98 28.71 21.06 2.51
CA LYS A 98 28.22 19.67 2.53
C LYS A 98 26.72 19.63 2.88
N THR A 99 25.88 19.21 1.93
CA THR A 99 24.41 19.15 2.07
C THR A 99 23.95 18.32 3.29
N SER A 100 24.69 17.26 3.64
CA SER A 100 24.45 16.44 4.82
C SER A 100 24.58 17.16 6.16
N LYS A 101 25.09 18.39 6.17
CA LYS A 101 25.19 19.26 7.34
C LYS A 101 24.16 20.40 7.34
N LEU A 102 23.35 20.53 6.29
CA LEU A 102 22.39 21.61 6.15
C LEU A 102 21.10 21.32 6.93
N ILE A 103 20.35 20.28 6.58
CA ILE A 103 19.05 19.95 7.18
C ILE A 103 19.27 18.97 8.34
N SER A 104 18.84 19.35 9.53
CA SER A 104 18.87 18.45 10.69
C SER A 104 17.56 17.67 10.82
N ASP A 105 16.45 18.38 10.93
CA ASP A 105 15.17 17.82 11.33
C ASP A 105 14.06 18.32 10.42
N ILE A 106 13.21 17.39 9.99
CA ILE A 106 11.99 17.66 9.23
C ILE A 106 10.82 17.15 10.06
N GLU A 107 9.89 18.02 10.44
CA GLU A 107 8.69 17.66 11.18
C GLU A 107 7.45 18.00 10.35
N ILE A 108 6.60 17.00 10.13
CA ILE A 108 5.34 17.10 9.40
C ILE A 108 4.23 16.77 10.39
N TYR A 109 3.36 17.74 10.67
CA TYR A 109 2.30 17.58 11.66
C TYR A 109 0.92 17.60 10.99
N LYS A 110 0.09 16.62 11.35
CA LYS A 110 -1.27 16.41 10.83
C LYS A 110 -1.38 16.49 9.30
N PRO A 111 -0.56 15.75 8.53
CA PRO A 111 -0.82 15.64 7.10
C PRO A 111 -2.07 14.80 6.87
N THR A 112 -2.93 15.26 5.96
CA THR A 112 -4.08 14.50 5.44
C THR A 112 -3.82 14.20 3.98
N VAL A 113 -3.84 12.92 3.61
CA VAL A 113 -3.65 12.46 2.24
C VAL A 113 -4.94 11.83 1.75
N HIS A 114 -5.43 12.24 0.59
CA HIS A 114 -6.48 11.57 -0.14
C HIS A 114 -5.86 10.95 -1.39
N TYR A 115 -6.02 9.64 -1.54
CA TYR A 115 -5.52 8.89 -2.68
C TYR A 115 -6.66 8.10 -3.31
N SER A 116 -6.97 8.42 -4.56
CA SER A 116 -8.01 7.77 -5.34
C SER A 116 -7.38 7.09 -6.55
N TYR A 117 -7.30 5.77 -6.51
CA TYR A 117 -6.79 4.96 -7.61
C TYR A 117 -7.92 4.53 -8.53
N PHE A 118 -7.88 4.97 -9.78
CA PHE A 118 -8.73 4.46 -10.85
C PHE A 118 -7.86 3.68 -11.83
N TYR A 119 -8.16 2.40 -12.02
CA TYR A 119 -7.43 1.58 -12.98
C TYR A 119 -7.58 2.18 -14.38
N LYS A 120 -6.44 2.50 -15.00
CA LYS A 120 -6.35 2.92 -16.40
C LYS A 120 -5.46 1.91 -17.13
N PRO A 121 -5.96 1.19 -18.15
CA PRO A 121 -5.12 0.28 -18.91
C PRO A 121 -3.98 1.08 -19.54
N LYS A 122 -2.75 0.65 -19.28
CA LYS A 122 -1.55 1.25 -19.85
C LYS A 122 -0.82 0.19 -20.66
N PRO A 123 -0.26 0.55 -21.84
CA PRO A 123 0.53 -0.38 -22.61
C PRO A 123 1.70 -0.92 -21.77
N PRO A 124 2.08 -2.19 -21.94
CA PRO A 124 3.18 -2.78 -21.18
C PRO A 124 4.47 -1.99 -21.47
N LYS A 125 4.96 -1.29 -20.46
CA LYS A 125 6.26 -0.61 -20.51
C LYS A 125 7.32 -1.52 -19.91
N ALA A 126 8.53 -1.47 -20.45
CA ALA A 126 9.68 -2.17 -19.89
C ALA A 126 9.83 -1.84 -18.39
N LYS A 127 9.88 -2.88 -17.55
CA LYS A 127 10.05 -2.73 -16.10
C LYS A 127 11.45 -2.20 -15.84
N LYS A 128 11.57 -0.92 -15.47
CA LYS A 128 12.83 -0.37 -14.95
C LYS A 128 13.07 -0.97 -13.56
N PRO A 129 14.34 -1.27 -13.20
CA PRO A 129 14.65 -1.70 -11.84
C PRO A 129 14.24 -0.59 -10.85
N LEU A 130 13.69 -0.99 -9.70
CA LEU A 130 13.41 -0.07 -8.61
C LEU A 130 14.74 0.45 -8.06
N VAL A 131 14.99 1.75 -8.20
CA VAL A 131 16.16 2.41 -7.63
C VAL A 131 15.68 3.45 -6.64
N LEU A 132 15.93 3.20 -5.35
CA LEU A 132 15.65 4.17 -4.30
C LEU A 132 16.85 5.11 -4.16
N PRO A 133 16.62 6.42 -4.01
CA PRO A 133 17.72 7.35 -3.73
C PRO A 133 18.28 7.12 -2.33
N ASP A 134 19.55 7.45 -2.14
CA ASP A 134 20.18 7.41 -0.82
C ASP A 134 19.74 8.62 0.01
N PHE A 135 18.82 8.39 0.95
CA PHE A 135 18.29 9.45 1.81
C PHE A 135 19.25 9.88 2.92
N ALA A 136 20.30 9.10 3.23
CA ALA A 136 21.15 9.29 4.40
C ALA A 136 21.86 10.66 4.43
N HIS A 137 22.00 11.31 3.28
CA HIS A 137 22.68 12.59 3.12
C HIS A 137 21.76 13.81 3.08
N TYR A 138 20.44 13.64 3.06
CA TYR A 138 19.51 14.77 2.88
C TYR A 138 19.08 15.42 4.18
N PHE A 139 18.86 14.64 5.23
CA PHE A 139 18.42 15.10 6.55
C PHE A 139 18.92 14.12 7.62
N LYS A 140 18.93 14.51 8.91
CA LYS A 140 19.26 13.56 9.99
C LYS A 140 18.04 12.83 10.52
N ARG A 141 16.92 13.54 10.67
CA ARG A 141 15.66 12.98 11.15
C ARG A 141 14.49 13.57 10.38
N LEU A 142 13.55 12.72 10.00
CA LEU A 142 12.24 13.11 9.50
C LEU A 142 11.19 12.45 10.40
N GLN A 143 10.22 13.24 10.84
CA GLN A 143 9.13 12.79 11.68
C GLN A 143 7.81 13.31 11.12
N LEU A 144 6.88 12.40 10.92
CA LEU A 144 5.49 12.67 10.58
C LEU A 144 4.64 12.22 11.76
N THR A 145 3.80 13.12 12.26
CA THR A 145 2.96 12.88 13.44
C THR A 145 1.49 13.14 13.16
N GLU A 146 0.64 12.27 13.71
CA GLU A 146 -0.82 12.36 13.63
C GLU A 146 -1.35 12.49 12.19
N GLY A 147 -0.72 11.79 11.25
CA GLY A 147 -1.17 11.76 9.87
C GLY A 147 -2.48 11.01 9.68
N THR A 148 -3.17 11.35 8.61
CA THR A 148 -4.39 10.69 8.13
C THR A 148 -4.25 10.38 6.64
N ALA A 149 -4.69 9.21 6.21
CA ALA A 149 -4.76 8.83 4.81
C ALA A 149 -6.15 8.28 4.51
N VAL A 150 -6.80 8.77 3.47
CA VAL A 150 -8.05 8.23 2.91
C VAL A 150 -7.71 7.62 1.57
N ILE A 151 -7.98 6.34 1.40
CA ILE A 151 -7.59 5.58 0.22
C ILE A 151 -8.85 4.98 -0.40
N SER A 152 -9.02 5.18 -1.70
CA SER A 152 -10.00 4.48 -2.51
C SER A 152 -9.34 3.88 -3.74
N ALA A 153 -9.85 2.72 -4.17
CA ALA A 153 -9.42 2.04 -5.36
C ALA A 153 -10.63 1.51 -6.12
N GLU A 154 -10.67 1.75 -7.42
CA GLU A 154 -11.67 1.22 -8.33
C GLU A 154 -10.99 0.43 -9.45
N ILE A 155 -11.31 -0.86 -9.50
CA ILE A 155 -10.71 -1.81 -10.44
C ILE A 155 -11.85 -2.43 -11.25
N PRO A 156 -11.87 -2.33 -12.59
CA PRO A 156 -12.86 -3.01 -13.40
C PRO A 156 -12.64 -4.51 -13.30
N VAL A 157 -13.65 -5.24 -12.88
CA VAL A 157 -13.64 -6.69 -12.74
C VAL A 157 -14.95 -7.21 -13.30
N LYS A 158 -14.87 -8.25 -14.12
CA LYS A 158 -16.04 -9.03 -14.51
C LYS A 158 -16.08 -10.28 -13.64
N ILE A 159 -17.12 -10.42 -12.83
CA ILE A 159 -17.39 -11.68 -12.12
C ILE A 159 -18.51 -12.41 -12.86
N ILE A 160 -19.76 -11.98 -12.69
CA ILE A 160 -20.89 -12.34 -13.54
C ILE A 160 -21.25 -11.11 -14.39
N GLN A 161 -21.47 -9.99 -13.72
CA GLN A 161 -21.74 -8.70 -14.34
C GLN A 161 -20.43 -7.92 -14.50
N GLU A 162 -20.38 -7.07 -15.51
CA GLU A 162 -19.33 -6.06 -15.63
C GLU A 162 -19.53 -5.02 -14.53
N GLY A 163 -18.47 -4.70 -13.79
CA GLY A 163 -18.55 -3.72 -12.71
C GLY A 163 -17.17 -3.25 -12.24
N TYR A 164 -17.18 -2.29 -11.32
CA TYR A 164 -15.99 -1.91 -10.58
C TYR A 164 -16.00 -2.57 -9.21
N LEU A 165 -14.89 -3.22 -8.87
CA LEU A 165 -14.56 -3.54 -7.49
C LEU A 165 -14.04 -2.26 -6.85
N SER A 166 -14.88 -1.65 -6.00
CA SER A 166 -14.54 -0.45 -5.26
C SER A 166 -14.14 -0.82 -3.83
N ILE A 167 -12.93 -0.44 -3.45
CA ILE A 167 -12.37 -0.66 -2.10
C ILE A 167 -12.07 0.71 -1.52
N SER A 168 -12.48 0.96 -0.28
CA SER A 168 -12.11 2.19 0.42
C SER A 168 -11.80 1.95 1.88
N ASP A 169 -10.88 2.75 2.40
CA ASP A 169 -10.55 2.81 3.83
C ASP A 169 -9.93 4.16 4.20
N SER A 170 -9.76 4.37 5.50
CA SER A 170 -8.94 5.45 6.03
C SER A 170 -8.02 4.94 7.14
N PHE A 171 -6.83 5.52 7.20
CA PHE A 171 -5.85 5.30 8.24
C PHE A 171 -5.66 6.60 9.03
N GLN A 172 -5.59 6.50 10.34
CA GLN A 172 -5.41 7.61 11.27
C GLN A 172 -4.24 7.32 12.21
N GLY A 173 -3.79 8.37 12.91
CA GLY A 173 -2.65 8.26 13.83
C GLY A 173 -1.37 7.81 13.13
N ILE A 174 -1.22 8.14 11.84
CA ILE A 174 -0.06 7.76 11.04
C ILE A 174 1.16 8.47 11.63
N ASN A 175 2.08 7.69 12.17
CA ASN A 175 3.35 8.15 12.69
C ASN A 175 4.46 7.50 11.88
N LEU A 176 5.25 8.32 11.19
CA LEU A 176 6.41 7.87 10.42
C LEU A 176 7.66 8.54 10.97
N THR A 177 8.71 7.78 11.23
CA THR A 177 10.00 8.32 11.63
C THR A 177 11.09 7.72 10.75
N ALA A 178 11.93 8.57 10.16
CA ALA A 178 13.13 8.17 9.45
C ALA A 178 14.36 8.80 10.14
N ILE A 179 15.33 7.99 10.53
CA ILE A 179 16.58 8.41 11.17
C ILE A 179 17.74 8.02 10.28
N ASN A 180 18.51 9.01 9.85
CA ASN A 180 19.63 8.85 8.96
C ASN A 180 20.94 8.96 9.73
N LYS A 181 21.74 7.91 9.64
CA LYS A 181 23.14 7.86 10.11
C LYS A 181 24.04 7.46 8.93
N SER A 182 24.67 6.30 9.00
CA SER A 182 25.28 5.62 7.85
C SER A 182 24.24 4.89 6.98
N THR A 183 23.12 4.53 7.60
CA THR A 183 21.94 3.89 7.02
C THR A 183 20.71 4.71 7.39
N SER A 184 19.59 4.48 6.72
CA SER A 184 18.30 5.09 7.03
C SER A 184 17.37 4.07 7.66
N ASP A 185 17.10 4.24 8.95
CA ASP A 185 16.11 3.46 9.69
C ASP A 185 14.75 4.15 9.57
N VAL A 186 13.74 3.43 9.09
CA VAL A 186 12.38 3.93 8.89
C VAL A 186 11.41 3.11 9.73
N THR A 187 10.49 3.79 10.41
CA THR A 187 9.39 3.17 11.14
C THR A 187 8.08 3.85 10.76
N LEU A 188 7.02 3.06 10.63
CA LEU A 188 5.67 3.52 10.32
C LEU A 188 4.70 2.79 11.25
N ASN A 189 3.76 3.50 11.83
CA ASN A 189 2.62 2.94 12.54
C ASN A 189 1.35 3.70 12.13
N ALA A 190 0.24 2.99 11.97
CA ALA A 190 -1.07 3.57 11.67
C ALA A 190 -2.20 2.66 12.16
N LEU A 191 -3.39 3.23 12.31
CA LEU A 191 -4.63 2.51 12.64
C LEU A 191 -5.64 2.70 11.52
N SER A 192 -6.26 1.63 11.03
CA SER A 192 -7.37 1.73 10.08
C SER A 192 -8.66 2.19 10.77
N ALA A 193 -9.66 2.60 9.98
CA ALA A 193 -10.93 3.11 10.48
C ALA A 193 -11.66 2.13 11.41
N LYS A 194 -11.51 0.82 11.15
CA LYS A 194 -12.11 -0.27 11.95
C LYS A 194 -11.13 -0.91 12.94
N GLY A 195 -10.06 -0.20 13.33
CA GLY A 195 -9.17 -0.60 14.42
C GLY A 195 -8.03 -1.55 14.03
N GLY A 196 -7.87 -1.89 12.74
CA GLY A 196 -6.73 -2.68 12.27
C GLY A 196 -5.42 -1.92 12.42
N LYS A 197 -4.33 -2.61 12.73
CA LYS A 197 -3.02 -1.98 12.98
C LYS A 197 -2.08 -2.23 11.82
N LEU A 198 -1.51 -1.16 11.25
CA LEU A 198 -0.43 -1.23 10.29
C LEU A 198 0.87 -0.83 10.98
N THR A 199 1.90 -1.67 10.88
CA THR A 199 3.26 -1.33 11.27
C THR A 199 4.25 -1.70 10.17
N ALA A 200 5.28 -0.89 9.99
CA ALA A 200 6.39 -1.24 9.12
C ALA A 200 7.71 -0.73 9.69
N LYS A 201 8.77 -1.51 9.49
CA LYS A 201 10.14 -1.17 9.85
C LYS A 201 11.03 -1.43 8.66
N GLY A 202 11.83 -0.44 8.26
CA GLY A 202 12.71 -0.51 7.12
C GLY A 202 14.13 -0.08 7.47
N LEU A 203 15.09 -0.71 6.81
CA LEU A 203 16.51 -0.34 6.83
C LEU A 203 16.97 -0.16 5.38
N LEU A 204 17.33 1.06 5.04
CA LEU A 204 17.93 1.41 3.76
C LEU A 204 19.43 1.63 3.95
N ASP A 205 20.21 1.05 3.06
CA ASP A 205 21.68 1.18 3.06
C ASP A 205 22.12 1.64 1.67
N LYS A 206 22.45 2.92 1.54
CA LYS A 206 22.90 3.54 0.28
C LYS A 206 21.95 3.28 -0.90
N GLY A 207 20.64 3.38 -0.67
CA GLY A 207 19.60 3.11 -1.66
C GLY A 207 19.20 1.64 -1.84
N ARG A 208 19.91 0.69 -1.20
CA ARG A 208 19.52 -0.73 -1.14
C ARG A 208 18.52 -0.96 -0.01
N LEU A 209 17.48 -1.76 -0.27
CA LEU A 209 16.56 -2.25 0.76
C LEU A 209 17.21 -3.39 1.54
N ALA A 210 17.97 -3.07 2.59
CA ALA A 210 18.63 -4.09 3.41
C ALA A 210 17.60 -4.97 4.14
N LYS A 211 16.52 -4.36 4.64
CA LYS A 211 15.37 -5.08 5.20
C LYS A 211 14.14 -4.19 5.23
N VAL A 212 12.97 -4.74 4.94
CA VAL A 212 11.68 -4.15 5.26
C VAL A 212 10.80 -5.25 5.83
N ASP A 213 10.27 -5.03 7.02
CA ASP A 213 9.23 -5.86 7.62
C ASP A 213 7.96 -5.02 7.72
N ALA A 214 6.83 -5.57 7.29
CA ALA A 214 5.53 -4.92 7.35
C ALA A 214 4.51 -5.90 7.92
N GLU A 215 3.63 -5.40 8.78
CA GLU A 215 2.57 -6.14 9.43
C GLU A 215 1.28 -5.33 9.37
N ILE A 216 0.21 -5.97 8.93
CA ILE A 216 -1.17 -5.50 9.04
C ILE A 216 -1.88 -6.53 9.91
N ALA A 217 -2.41 -6.11 11.06
CA ALA A 217 -3.13 -6.98 11.99
C ALA A 217 -4.60 -6.57 12.07
N SER A 218 -5.50 -7.56 12.00
CA SER A 218 -6.95 -7.40 12.13
C SER A 218 -7.55 -6.27 11.30
N PHE A 219 -7.10 -6.15 10.04
CA PHE A 219 -7.60 -5.14 9.13
C PHE A 219 -8.96 -5.51 8.56
N ARG A 220 -9.95 -4.66 8.82
CA ARG A 220 -11.30 -4.78 8.27
C ARG A 220 -11.56 -3.57 7.37
N PRO A 221 -11.65 -3.76 6.03
CA PRO A 221 -11.93 -2.66 5.12
C PRO A 221 -13.18 -1.87 5.53
N LEU A 222 -13.17 -0.56 5.33
CA LEU A 222 -14.35 0.26 5.58
C LEU A 222 -15.49 -0.15 4.64
N SER A 223 -15.20 -0.22 3.34
CA SER A 223 -16.14 -0.66 2.31
C SER A 223 -15.43 -1.43 1.20
N VAL A 224 -16.04 -2.54 0.78
CA VAL A 224 -15.73 -3.29 -0.43
C VAL A 224 -17.05 -3.53 -1.14
N SER A 225 -17.16 -3.10 -2.39
CA SER A 225 -18.41 -3.23 -3.15
C SER A 225 -18.16 -3.63 -4.59
N HIS A 226 -19.04 -4.46 -5.11
CA HIS A 226 -19.13 -4.87 -6.51
C HIS A 226 -20.59 -5.22 -6.81
N PRO A 227 -21.13 -5.04 -8.04
CA PRO A 227 -22.52 -5.40 -8.35
C PRO A 227 -22.93 -6.81 -7.93
N ASP A 228 -22.00 -7.77 -8.06
CA ASP A 228 -22.22 -9.17 -7.69
C ASP A 228 -21.93 -9.50 -6.21
N LEU A 229 -21.46 -8.55 -5.40
CA LEU A 229 -21.09 -8.76 -3.99
C LEU A 229 -21.81 -7.75 -3.09
N GLN A 230 -22.76 -8.24 -2.30
CA GLN A 230 -23.50 -7.40 -1.36
C GLN A 230 -23.03 -7.64 0.07
N ASN A 231 -22.84 -6.53 0.81
CA ASN A 231 -22.47 -6.52 2.22
C ASN A 231 -21.20 -7.31 2.55
N LEU A 232 -20.16 -7.21 1.70
CA LEU A 232 -18.91 -7.93 1.93
C LEU A 232 -18.24 -7.47 3.23
N GLN A 233 -18.01 -8.43 4.13
CA GLN A 233 -17.25 -8.25 5.36
C GLN A 233 -16.12 -9.27 5.39
N THR A 234 -14.95 -8.86 5.88
CA THR A 234 -13.79 -9.73 6.01
C THR A 234 -12.76 -9.09 6.95
N GLU A 235 -11.96 -9.92 7.61
CA GLU A 235 -10.79 -9.50 8.36
C GLU A 235 -9.52 -10.07 7.72
N ILE A 236 -8.51 -9.21 7.53
CA ILE A 236 -7.25 -9.55 6.88
C ILE A 236 -6.11 -9.27 7.85
N SER A 237 -5.24 -10.25 8.03
CA SER A 237 -3.93 -10.07 8.65
C SER A 237 -2.84 -10.45 7.64
N LEU A 238 -1.79 -9.64 7.56
CA LEU A 238 -0.69 -9.81 6.60
C LEU A 238 0.63 -9.53 7.30
N VAL A 239 1.58 -10.45 7.17
CA VAL A 239 2.99 -10.23 7.53
C VAL A 239 3.82 -10.38 6.27
N ALA A 240 4.65 -9.39 5.98
CA ALA A 240 5.53 -9.39 4.82
C ALA A 240 6.93 -8.95 5.19
N SER A 241 7.92 -9.53 4.51
CA SER A 241 9.32 -9.12 4.58
C SER A 241 9.90 -8.98 3.18
N LEU A 242 10.76 -8.00 2.98
CA LEU A 242 11.42 -7.69 1.71
C LEU A 242 12.89 -7.37 1.96
N MET A 243 13.78 -7.91 1.13
CA MET A 243 15.22 -7.74 1.25
C MET A 243 15.88 -7.71 -0.13
N GLN A 244 16.99 -7.01 -0.23
CA GLN A 244 17.85 -6.97 -1.40
C GLN A 244 19.31 -7.21 -0.98
N ASP A 245 19.94 -8.28 -1.49
CA ASP A 245 21.32 -8.62 -1.10
C ASP A 245 22.33 -7.56 -1.55
N THR A 246 22.15 -7.02 -2.76
CA THR A 246 22.95 -5.91 -3.31
C THR A 246 22.05 -4.99 -4.12
N LEU A 247 22.49 -3.76 -4.42
CA LEU A 247 21.68 -2.74 -5.11
C LEU A 247 21.14 -3.18 -6.50
N LYS A 248 21.79 -4.18 -7.12
CA LYS A 248 21.39 -4.76 -8.42
C LYS A 248 20.78 -6.17 -8.30
N ALA A 249 20.81 -6.77 -7.12
CA ALA A 249 20.22 -8.09 -6.92
C ALA A 249 18.69 -8.03 -7.02
N PRO A 250 18.04 -9.11 -7.46
CA PRO A 250 16.59 -9.22 -7.39
C PRO A 250 16.11 -9.12 -5.93
N LEU A 251 14.90 -8.60 -5.75
CA LEU A 251 14.25 -8.52 -4.45
C LEU A 251 13.82 -9.93 -4.01
N LYS A 252 14.15 -10.27 -2.76
CA LYS A 252 13.66 -11.46 -2.07
C LYS A 252 12.54 -11.03 -1.14
N TYR A 253 11.42 -11.75 -1.17
CA TYR A 253 10.28 -11.43 -0.32
C TYR A 253 9.70 -12.68 0.32
N LYS A 254 9.06 -12.49 1.48
CA LYS A 254 8.19 -13.49 2.09
C LYS A 254 6.91 -12.80 2.50
N ALA A 255 5.78 -13.44 2.31
CA ALA A 255 4.49 -12.91 2.72
C ALA A 255 3.62 -14.04 3.26
N GLU A 256 2.85 -13.74 4.29
CA GLU A 256 1.87 -14.63 4.89
C GLU A 256 0.62 -13.81 5.19
N ALA A 257 -0.51 -14.23 4.61
CA ALA A 257 -1.80 -13.60 4.76
C ALA A 257 -2.79 -14.58 5.36
N GLN A 258 -3.62 -14.08 6.27
CA GLN A 258 -4.75 -14.78 6.84
C GLN A 258 -6.00 -13.93 6.62
N ILE A 259 -7.03 -14.54 6.06
CA ILE A 259 -8.31 -13.92 5.78
C ILE A 259 -9.36 -14.68 6.57
N TRP A 260 -10.07 -13.98 7.44
CA TRP A 260 -10.98 -14.56 8.42
C TRP A 260 -12.40 -14.03 8.22
N GLY A 261 -13.37 -14.92 8.42
CA GLY A 261 -14.80 -14.56 8.50
C GLY A 261 -15.25 -13.74 7.30
N THR A 262 -14.93 -14.19 6.09
CA THR A 262 -15.41 -13.49 4.88
C THR A 262 -16.86 -13.87 4.66
N GLU A 263 -17.73 -12.87 4.72
CA GLU A 263 -19.17 -13.01 4.56
C GLU A 263 -19.66 -12.07 3.46
N THR A 264 -20.46 -12.58 2.54
CA THR A 264 -21.08 -11.76 1.48
C THR A 264 -22.31 -12.48 0.92
N LEU A 265 -23.20 -11.72 0.28
CA LEU A 265 -24.26 -12.27 -0.56
C LEU A 265 -23.85 -12.11 -2.03
N PHE A 266 -23.50 -13.23 -2.66
CA PHE A 266 -23.07 -13.29 -4.04
C PHE A 266 -24.28 -13.36 -4.99
N ALA A 267 -24.24 -12.57 -6.07
CA ALA A 267 -25.28 -12.48 -7.10
C ALA A 267 -26.71 -12.26 -6.57
N GLY A 268 -26.85 -11.73 -5.35
CA GLY A 268 -28.13 -11.43 -4.69
C GLY A 268 -28.86 -12.63 -4.07
N ASN A 269 -28.37 -13.86 -4.22
CA ASN A 269 -29.08 -15.05 -3.75
C ASN A 269 -28.19 -16.17 -3.21
N TYR A 270 -26.87 -16.08 -3.34
CA TYR A 270 -25.94 -17.10 -2.83
C TYR A 270 -25.15 -16.57 -1.64
N PRO A 271 -25.54 -16.90 -0.39
CA PRO A 271 -24.72 -16.57 0.77
C PRO A 271 -23.36 -17.25 0.65
N VAL A 272 -22.29 -16.53 0.97
CA VAL A 272 -20.91 -17.04 0.97
C VAL A 272 -20.29 -16.73 2.33
N LEU A 273 -19.71 -17.77 2.94
CA LEU A 273 -18.95 -17.74 4.17
C LEU A 273 -17.65 -18.49 3.93
N ILE A 274 -16.53 -17.77 4.05
CA ILE A 274 -15.19 -18.35 4.10
C ILE A 274 -14.66 -18.08 5.51
N PRO A 275 -14.73 -19.06 6.43
CA PRO A 275 -14.28 -18.87 7.81
C PRO A 275 -12.80 -18.53 7.89
N TYR A 276 -11.99 -19.20 7.08
CA TYR A 276 -10.55 -19.02 7.05
C TYR A 276 -9.94 -19.34 5.67
N LEU A 277 -9.13 -18.41 5.19
CA LEU A 277 -8.27 -18.58 4.02
C LEU A 277 -6.86 -18.14 4.39
N TRP A 278 -5.90 -19.03 4.19
CA TRP A 278 -4.49 -18.79 4.47
C TRP A 278 -3.67 -18.86 3.20
N VAL A 279 -2.74 -17.92 3.05
CA VAL A 279 -1.82 -17.88 1.91
C VAL A 279 -0.43 -17.55 2.40
N LYS A 280 0.58 -18.28 1.95
CA LYS A 280 1.99 -18.04 2.30
C LYS A 280 2.90 -18.20 1.10
N THR A 281 3.85 -17.29 0.92
CA THR A 281 4.87 -17.39 -0.11
C THR A 281 6.23 -16.90 0.35
N ASP A 282 7.29 -17.48 -0.20
CA ASP A 282 8.68 -17.02 -0.07
C ASP A 282 9.28 -16.52 -1.40
N GLY A 283 8.41 -16.26 -2.38
CA GLY A 283 8.76 -15.87 -3.74
C GLY A 283 9.09 -17.03 -4.68
N ARG A 284 9.35 -18.23 -4.16
CA ARG A 284 9.55 -19.44 -4.97
C ARG A 284 8.44 -20.47 -4.76
N ASN A 285 7.93 -20.57 -3.54
CA ASN A 285 6.86 -21.47 -3.13
C ASN A 285 5.62 -20.67 -2.77
N LEU A 286 4.43 -21.24 -3.00
CA LEU A 286 3.13 -20.73 -2.58
C LEU A 286 2.39 -21.86 -1.89
N ASN A 287 1.90 -21.61 -0.67
CA ASN A 287 0.94 -22.46 0.00
C ASN A 287 -0.37 -21.68 0.13
N LEU A 288 -1.49 -22.35 -0.12
CA LEU A 288 -2.83 -21.83 0.05
C LEU A 288 -3.67 -22.89 0.74
N SER A 289 -4.45 -22.50 1.74
CA SER A 289 -5.42 -23.37 2.41
C SER A 289 -6.73 -22.64 2.58
N LEU A 290 -7.80 -23.26 2.09
CA LEU A 290 -9.18 -22.83 2.23
C LEU A 290 -9.85 -23.78 3.22
N SER A 291 -10.29 -23.27 4.37
CA SER A 291 -11.10 -24.06 5.30
C SER A 291 -12.43 -24.43 4.67
N HIS A 292 -13.13 -25.39 5.28
CA HIS A 292 -14.53 -25.66 4.99
C HIS A 292 -15.35 -24.36 4.93
N SER A 293 -15.80 -24.03 3.72
CA SER A 293 -16.44 -22.77 3.34
C SER A 293 -17.74 -23.08 2.61
N ASN A 294 -18.71 -22.18 2.67
CA ASN A 294 -19.98 -22.36 1.97
C ASN A 294 -20.13 -21.40 0.79
N PHE A 295 -20.90 -21.85 -0.18
CA PHE A 295 -21.40 -21.05 -1.29
C PHE A 295 -22.82 -21.51 -1.57
N GLY A 296 -23.81 -20.68 -1.22
CA GLY A 296 -25.20 -21.09 -1.14
C GLY A 296 -25.38 -22.24 -0.15
N SER A 297 -25.96 -23.34 -0.63
CA SER A 297 -26.11 -24.60 0.10
C SER A 297 -25.01 -25.63 -0.20
N SER A 298 -24.00 -25.24 -0.99
CA SER A 298 -22.83 -26.07 -1.27
C SER A 298 -21.67 -25.73 -0.34
N GLU A 299 -20.79 -26.69 -0.13
CA GLU A 299 -19.61 -26.57 0.72
C GLU A 299 -18.34 -26.90 -0.07
N MET A 300 -17.22 -26.27 0.28
CA MET A 300 -15.93 -26.51 -0.34
C MET A 300 -14.77 -26.29 0.62
N GLU A 301 -13.68 -27.02 0.40
CA GLU A 301 -12.41 -26.86 1.09
C GLU A 301 -11.27 -27.26 0.14
N GLY A 302 -10.05 -26.83 0.45
CA GLY A 302 -8.90 -27.23 -0.35
C GLY A 302 -7.56 -26.74 0.15
N GLU A 303 -6.52 -27.38 -0.33
CA GLU A 303 -5.14 -27.03 -0.04
C GLU A 303 -4.32 -27.12 -1.32
N VAL A 304 -3.47 -26.11 -1.55
CA VAL A 304 -2.63 -26.01 -2.74
C VAL A 304 -1.22 -25.62 -2.32
N ARG A 305 -0.24 -26.36 -2.82
CA ARG A 305 1.19 -26.09 -2.72
C ARG A 305 1.81 -26.06 -4.10
N ILE A 306 2.36 -24.91 -4.46
CA ILE A 306 3.02 -24.65 -5.73
C ILE A 306 4.48 -24.33 -5.46
N SER A 307 5.38 -24.91 -6.24
CA SER A 307 6.80 -24.56 -6.27
C SER A 307 7.21 -23.93 -7.60
N ASN A 308 8.38 -23.28 -7.61
CA ASN A 308 9.00 -22.64 -8.77
C ASN A 308 8.12 -21.56 -9.43
N LEU A 309 7.53 -20.66 -8.63
CA LEU A 309 6.72 -19.52 -9.09
C LEU A 309 7.43 -18.60 -10.10
N ASP A 310 8.76 -18.56 -10.06
CA ASP A 310 9.61 -17.76 -10.94
C ASP A 310 10.05 -18.49 -12.22
N GLN A 311 9.67 -19.76 -12.38
CA GLN A 311 10.07 -20.62 -13.50
C GLN A 311 8.87 -21.47 -13.98
N LYS A 312 9.09 -22.77 -14.24
CA LYS A 312 8.04 -23.73 -14.56
C LYS A 312 7.32 -24.11 -13.27
N MET A 313 6.18 -23.47 -13.03
CA MET A 313 5.36 -23.70 -11.86
C MET A 313 4.91 -25.17 -11.79
N LYS A 314 4.94 -25.72 -10.58
CA LYS A 314 4.60 -27.11 -10.32
C LYS A 314 3.66 -27.21 -9.12
N PHE A 315 2.58 -27.98 -9.26
CA PHE A 315 1.82 -28.48 -8.13
C PHE A 315 2.64 -29.56 -7.43
N ASP A 316 3.18 -29.21 -6.25
CA ASP A 316 3.73 -30.22 -5.35
C ASP A 316 2.59 -31.05 -4.73
N TYR A 317 1.47 -30.37 -4.46
CA TYR A 317 0.25 -30.93 -3.90
C TYR A 317 -0.91 -29.97 -4.20
N ALA A 318 -2.03 -30.47 -4.70
CA ALA A 318 -3.27 -29.70 -4.79
C ALA A 318 -4.44 -30.62 -4.51
N THR A 319 -5.30 -30.27 -3.57
CA THR A 319 -6.53 -31.01 -3.27
C THR A 319 -7.69 -30.05 -3.08
N ALA A 320 -8.86 -30.48 -3.53
CA ALA A 320 -10.11 -29.77 -3.29
C ALA A 320 -11.22 -30.80 -3.06
N THR A 321 -12.03 -30.55 -2.04
CA THR A 321 -13.26 -31.30 -1.78
C THR A 321 -14.41 -30.32 -1.87
N ALA A 322 -15.47 -30.69 -2.58
CA ALA A 322 -16.69 -29.91 -2.65
C ALA A 322 -17.90 -30.82 -2.47
N ASN A 323 -18.86 -30.39 -1.67
CA ASN A 323 -20.18 -30.99 -1.54
C ASN A 323 -21.18 -30.05 -2.22
N ILE A 324 -21.62 -30.42 -3.40
CA ILE A 324 -22.36 -29.54 -4.31
C ILE A 324 -23.84 -29.89 -4.25
N ASP A 325 -24.67 -28.94 -3.86
CA ASP A 325 -26.13 -29.04 -3.95
C ASP A 325 -26.58 -28.80 -5.39
N LEU A 326 -27.13 -29.83 -6.03
CA LEU A 326 -27.56 -29.75 -7.42
C LEU A 326 -28.72 -28.78 -7.64
N SER A 327 -29.52 -28.53 -6.60
CA SER A 327 -30.66 -27.60 -6.68
C SER A 327 -30.23 -26.15 -6.91
N MET A 328 -28.98 -25.83 -6.61
CA MET A 328 -28.38 -24.52 -6.90
C MET A 328 -28.24 -24.23 -8.40
N PHE A 329 -28.11 -25.27 -9.24
CA PHE A 329 -28.00 -25.08 -10.69
C PHE A 329 -29.35 -25.07 -11.39
N HIS A 330 -30.28 -25.90 -10.94
CA HIS A 330 -31.62 -25.99 -11.52
C HIS A 330 -32.64 -26.49 -10.50
N LYS A 331 -33.83 -25.88 -10.47
CA LYS A 331 -34.88 -26.21 -9.48
C LYS A 331 -35.38 -27.66 -9.53
N GLU A 332 -35.27 -28.30 -10.69
CA GLU A 332 -35.67 -29.70 -10.89
C GLU A 332 -34.57 -30.71 -10.55
N LEU A 333 -33.35 -30.25 -10.31
CA LEU A 333 -32.26 -31.08 -9.83
C LEU A 333 -32.31 -31.16 -8.31
N GLN A 334 -32.18 -32.36 -7.77
CA GLN A 334 -32.17 -32.58 -6.32
C GLN A 334 -31.05 -33.55 -5.95
N GLY A 335 -30.51 -33.33 -4.75
CA GLY A 335 -29.46 -34.16 -4.17
C GLY A 335 -28.10 -33.48 -4.20
N TYR A 336 -27.13 -34.17 -3.60
CA TYR A 336 -25.78 -33.67 -3.41
C TYR A 336 -24.79 -34.49 -4.21
N VAL A 337 -23.76 -33.83 -4.73
CA VAL A 337 -22.62 -34.45 -5.40
C VAL A 337 -21.35 -34.07 -4.66
N VAL A 338 -20.64 -35.07 -4.16
CA VAL A 338 -19.34 -34.89 -3.51
C VAL A 338 -18.27 -35.08 -4.56
N VAL A 339 -17.48 -34.03 -4.79
CA VAL A 339 -16.35 -33.99 -5.70
C VAL A 339 -15.06 -33.94 -4.88
N GLN A 340 -14.13 -34.83 -5.19
CA GLN A 340 -12.76 -34.80 -4.68
C GLN A 340 -11.83 -34.70 -5.88
N ALA A 341 -10.99 -33.66 -5.89
CA ALA A 341 -10.00 -33.42 -6.92
C ALA A 341 -8.61 -33.43 -6.29
N LYS A 342 -7.66 -34.08 -6.98
CA LYS A 342 -6.24 -34.02 -6.65
C LYS A 342 -5.46 -33.62 -7.89
N GLY A 343 -4.45 -32.77 -7.72
CA GLY A 343 -3.61 -32.27 -8.80
C GLY A 343 -2.13 -32.32 -8.45
N TYR A 344 -1.34 -32.73 -9.43
CA TYR A 344 0.12 -32.85 -9.33
C TYR A 344 0.79 -32.44 -10.64
N GLY A 345 2.12 -32.34 -10.63
CA GLY A 345 2.91 -32.12 -11.84
C GLY A 345 3.01 -30.64 -12.22
N ASN A 346 3.43 -30.36 -13.45
CA ASN A 346 3.62 -28.98 -13.91
C ASN A 346 2.26 -28.32 -14.17
N ILE A 347 2.08 -27.04 -13.84
CA ILE A 347 0.78 -26.36 -14.06
C ILE A 347 0.38 -26.36 -15.55
N ASP A 348 1.36 -26.30 -16.46
CA ASP A 348 1.11 -26.37 -17.91
C ASP A 348 0.74 -27.79 -18.41
N LYS A 349 1.09 -28.81 -17.64
CA LYS A 349 0.80 -30.24 -17.91
C LYS A 349 0.43 -30.94 -16.61
N PRO A 350 -0.75 -30.63 -16.05
CA PRO A 350 -1.14 -31.15 -14.76
C PRO A 350 -1.62 -32.59 -14.90
N GLU A 351 -1.33 -33.40 -13.90
CA GLU A 351 -1.96 -34.69 -13.68
C GLU A 351 -3.10 -34.47 -12.68
N LEU A 352 -4.32 -34.80 -13.08
CA LEU A 352 -5.52 -34.59 -12.27
C LEU A 352 -6.22 -35.92 -11.99
N GLU A 353 -6.56 -36.17 -10.74
CA GLU A 353 -7.44 -37.26 -10.31
C GLU A 353 -8.75 -36.66 -9.81
N LEU A 354 -9.86 -37.17 -10.33
CA LEU A 354 -11.21 -36.74 -9.95
C LEU A 354 -12.01 -37.95 -9.46
N ASN A 355 -12.67 -37.77 -8.32
CA ASN A 355 -13.63 -38.72 -7.78
C ASN A 355 -14.94 -37.97 -7.51
N VAL A 356 -16.02 -38.42 -8.13
CA VAL A 356 -17.35 -37.82 -8.04
C VAL A 356 -18.31 -38.87 -7.51
N THR A 357 -18.91 -38.60 -6.36
CA THR A 357 -19.84 -39.52 -5.71
C THR A 357 -21.17 -38.84 -5.42
N SER A 358 -22.26 -39.60 -5.51
CA SER A 358 -23.58 -39.14 -5.08
C SER A 358 -24.40 -40.30 -4.55
N THR A 359 -24.92 -40.16 -3.34
CA THR A 359 -25.85 -41.14 -2.76
C THR A 359 -27.14 -41.19 -3.59
N GLN A 360 -27.65 -40.02 -3.97
CA GLN A 360 -28.82 -39.89 -4.82
C GLN A 360 -28.83 -38.53 -5.53
N ALA A 361 -28.96 -38.56 -6.85
CA ALA A 361 -29.22 -37.39 -7.69
C ALA A 361 -30.53 -37.61 -8.47
N LYS A 362 -31.43 -36.63 -8.47
CA LYS A 362 -32.71 -36.70 -9.18
C LYS A 362 -32.83 -35.58 -10.20
N TYR A 363 -33.47 -35.89 -11.32
CA TYR A 363 -33.90 -34.93 -12.33
C TYR A 363 -35.30 -35.33 -12.80
N GLN A 364 -36.30 -34.49 -12.50
CA GLN A 364 -37.70 -34.78 -12.79
C GLN A 364 -38.13 -36.16 -12.25
N LYS A 365 -38.53 -37.08 -13.14
CA LYS A 365 -38.91 -38.46 -12.82
C LYS A 365 -37.74 -39.45 -12.72
N TYR A 366 -36.52 -39.04 -13.09
CA TYR A 366 -35.35 -39.90 -13.09
C TYR A 366 -34.57 -39.76 -11.78
N ALA A 367 -34.11 -40.89 -11.23
CA ALA A 367 -33.29 -40.93 -10.03
C ALA A 367 -32.07 -41.83 -10.26
N PHE A 368 -30.89 -41.25 -10.12
CA PHE A 368 -29.62 -41.97 -10.09
C PHE A 368 -29.23 -42.18 -8.63
N ARG A 369 -28.83 -43.40 -8.27
CA ARG A 369 -28.46 -43.76 -6.90
C ARG A 369 -27.07 -44.36 -6.90
N ASN A 370 -26.31 -44.11 -5.84
CA ASN A 370 -24.97 -44.63 -5.63
C ASN A 370 -24.03 -44.40 -6.83
N LEU A 371 -24.02 -43.17 -7.34
CA LEU A 371 -23.07 -42.76 -8.38
C LEU A 371 -21.67 -42.73 -7.76
N ASN A 372 -20.72 -43.36 -8.44
CA ASN A 372 -19.31 -43.29 -8.14
C ASN A 372 -18.55 -43.27 -9.48
N LEU A 373 -17.98 -42.12 -9.81
CA LEU A 373 -17.25 -41.89 -11.05
C LEU A 373 -15.83 -41.46 -10.71
N THR A 374 -14.86 -42.19 -11.22
CA THR A 374 -13.44 -41.85 -11.09
C THR A 374 -12.89 -41.54 -12.46
N GLY A 375 -12.11 -40.47 -12.56
CA GLY A 375 -11.42 -40.08 -13.78
C GLY A 375 -10.00 -39.65 -13.49
N SER A 376 -9.11 -39.87 -14.45
CA SER A 376 -7.76 -39.32 -14.44
C SER A 376 -7.50 -38.58 -15.75
N TYR A 377 -6.72 -37.51 -15.67
CA TYR A 377 -6.29 -36.72 -16.81
C TYR A 377 -4.78 -36.53 -16.75
N ASN A 378 -4.08 -36.96 -17.80
CA ASN A 378 -2.63 -36.83 -17.97
C ASN A 378 -2.36 -36.21 -19.35
N ASN A 379 -1.51 -35.17 -19.41
CA ASN A 379 -1.22 -34.37 -20.62
C ASN A 379 0.26 -34.34 -20.99
#